data_AF-A0A2P8DPU9-F1
#
_entry.id   AF-A0A2P8DPU9-F1
#
_cell.length_a   1.000
_cell.length_b   1.000
_cell.length_c   1.000
_cell.angle_alpha   90.00
_cell.angle_beta   90.00
_cell.angle_gamma   90.00
#
_symmetry.space_group_name_H-M   'P 1'
#
loop_
_entity.id
_entity.type
_entity.pdbx_description
1 polymer ?
#
loop_
_entity_poly.entity_id
_entity_poly.type
_entity_poly.pdbx_seq_one_letter_code
_entity_poly.pdbx_strand_id
1 'polypeptide(L)' 'MNLKKNIRFKIGSEDWEIPLGVLLLLILITIVLMIGGAYLGYRFGERMAGGPQLTIVLGNPIYL' A
#
# COMPACT_ATOMS: atom_id res chain seq x y z
N MET A 1 18.30 9.19 22.44
CA MET A 1 16.84 9.16 22.23
C MET A 1 16.18 8.38 23.36
N ASN A 2 15.28 9.00 24.13
CA ASN A 2 14.55 8.33 25.22
C ASN A 2 13.33 7.59 24.64
N LEU A 3 13.56 6.41 24.05
CA LEU A 3 12.51 5.55 23.47
C LEU A 3 11.54 4.96 24.53
N LYS A 4 11.84 5.13 25.81
CA LYS A 4 11.04 4.63 26.95
C LYS A 4 9.94 5.60 27.42
N LYS A 5 9.74 6.73 26.74
CA LYS A 5 8.69 7.68 27.14
C LYS A 5 7.32 7.05 26.85
N ASN A 6 6.62 6.57 27.87
CA ASN A 6 5.22 6.16 27.71
C ASN A 6 4.41 7.40 27.35
N ILE A 7 3.70 7.33 26.22
CA ILE A 7 2.71 8.34 25.89
C ILE A 7 1.37 7.78 26.35
N ARG A 8 0.71 8.53 27.22
CA ARG A 8 -0.64 8.21 27.68
C ARG A 8 -1.60 8.95 26.76
N PHE A 9 -2.51 8.22 26.12
CA PHE A 9 -3.53 8.75 25.26
C PHE A 9 -4.89 8.42 25.89
N LYS A 10 -5.77 9.42 26.01
CA LYS A 10 -7.17 9.15 26.35
C LYS A 10 -7.95 8.87 25.08
N ILE A 11 -8.48 7.66 24.97
CA ILE A 11 -9.52 7.34 23.99
C ILE A 11 -10.80 7.09 24.78
N GLY A 12 -11.74 8.04 24.70
CA GLY A 12 -12.98 8.01 25.49
C GLY A 12 -12.73 8.19 26.99
N SER A 13 -13.20 7.22 27.79
CA SER A 13 -13.05 7.20 29.25
C SER A 13 -11.84 6.41 29.75
N GLU A 14 -11.11 5.73 28.86
CA GLU A 14 -9.98 4.87 29.23
C GLU A 14 -8.63 5.52 28.92
N ASP A 15 -7.73 5.47 29.90
CA ASP A 15 -6.34 5.89 29.76
C ASP A 15 -5.54 4.76 29.11
N TRP A 16 -5.27 4.90 27.82
CA TRP A 16 -4.45 3.96 27.06
C TRP A 16 -2.99 4.37 27.13
N GLU A 17 -2.13 3.47 27.59
CA GLU A 17 -0.69 3.68 27.64
C GLU A 17 0.00 2.93 26.51
N ILE A 18 0.60 3.67 25.56
CA ILE A 18 1.34 3.07 24.45
C ILE A 18 2.80 3.54 24.51
N PRO A 19 3.80 2.64 24.42
CA PRO A 19 5.20 3.03 24.39
C PRO A 19 5.52 3.81 23.11
N LEU A 20 6.33 4.87 23.21
CA LEU A 20 6.75 5.67 22.05
C LEU A 20 7.37 4.82 20.93
N GLY A 21 8.10 3.76 21.31
CA GLY A 21 8.68 2.82 20.35
C GLY A 21 7.64 2.06 19.51
N VAL A 22 6.50 1.69 20.09
CA VAL A 22 5.42 1.01 19.37
C VAL A 22 4.73 1.96 18.40
N LEU A 23 4.47 3.20 18.83
CA LEU A 23 3.89 4.21 17.95
C LEU A 23 4.80 4.49 16.74
N LEU A 24 6.11 4.59 16.98
CA LEU A 24 7.09 4.85 15.93
C LEU A 24 7.22 3.65 14.98
N LEU A 25 7.11 2.42 15.50
CA LEU A 25 7.07 1.19 14.70
C LEU A 25 5.84 1.18 13.77
N LEU A 26 4.66 1.55 14.30
CA LEU A 26 3.41 1.59 13.53
C LEU A 26 3.47 2.64 12.41
N ILE A 27 4.02 3.81 12.69
CA ILE A 27 4.22 4.85 11.66
C ILE A 27 5.19 4.34 10.60
N LEU A 28 6.31 3.75 11.00
CA LEU A 28 7.32 3.23 10.08
C LEU A 28 6.74 2.16 9.16
N ILE A 29 6.03 1.16 9.72
CA ILE A 29 5.47 0.08 8.91
C ILE A 29 4.36 0.58 7.99
N THR A 30 3.58 1.58 8.43
CA THR A 30 2.56 2.22 7.58
C THR A 30 3.21 2.86 6.36
N ILE A 31 4.30 3.61 6.54
CA ILE A 31 5.02 4.24 5.42
C ILE A 31 5.60 3.17 4.48
N VAL A 32 6.21 2.12 5.03
CA VAL A 32 6.77 1.01 4.23
C VAL A 32 5.68 0.33 3.40
N LEU A 33 4.53 0.04 4.00
CA LEU A 33 3.40 -0.58 3.31
C LEU A 33 2.80 0.34 2.26
N MET A 34 2.73 1.66 2.52
CA MET A 34 2.20 2.63 1.56
C MET A 34 3.10 2.73 0.32
N ILE A 35 4.43 2.81 0.52
CA ILE A 35 5.41 2.84 -0.57
C ILE A 35 5.41 1.51 -1.33
N GLY A 36 5.42 0.39 -0.62
CA GLY A 36 5.39 -0.94 -1.22
C GLY A 36 4.11 -1.19 -2.04
N GLY A 37 2.96 -0.79 -1.49
CA GLY A 37 1.66 -0.88 -2.17
C GLY A 37 1.59 0.01 -3.41
N ALA A 38 2.10 1.24 -3.36
CA ALA A 38 2.16 2.13 -4.52
C ALA A 38 3.07 1.57 -5.63
N TYR A 39 4.24 1.05 -5.27
CA TYR A 39 5.16 0.44 -6.24
C TYR A 39 4.56 -0.79 -6.90
N LEU A 40 4.00 -1.71 -6.10
CA LEU A 40 3.34 -2.90 -6.62
C LEU A 40 2.13 -2.53 -7.49
N GLY A 41 1.29 -1.61 -7.02
CA GLY A 41 0.13 -1.10 -7.76
C GLY A 41 0.50 -0.52 -9.12
N TYR A 42 1.57 0.28 -9.19
CA TYR A 42 2.09 0.82 -10.45
C TYR A 42 2.52 -0.30 -11.41
N ARG A 43 3.32 -1.26 -10.92
CA ARG A 43 3.83 -2.38 -11.73
C ARG A 43 2.73 -3.31 -12.23
N PHE A 44 1.70 -3.54 -11.42
CA PHE A 44 0.51 -4.30 -11.82
C PHE A 44 -0.31 -3.52 -12.85
N GLY A 45 -0.49 -2.21 -12.65
CA GLY A 45 -1.14 -1.31 -13.61
C GLY A 45 -0.46 -1.30 -14.97
N GLU A 46 0.87 -1.18 -15.03
CA GLU A 46 1.64 -1.24 -16.28
C GLU A 46 1.41 -2.56 -17.04
N ARG A 47 1.40 -3.69 -16.33
CA ARG A 47 1.18 -5.01 -16.96
C ARG A 47 -0.25 -5.22 -17.46
N MET A 48 -1.24 -4.58 -16.84
CA MET A 48 -2.65 -4.67 -17.25
C MET A 48 -2.99 -3.64 -18.33
N ALA A 49 -2.41 -2.44 -18.27
CA ALA A 49 -2.59 -1.38 -19.26
C ALA A 49 -1.81 -1.63 -20.56
N GLY A 50 -0.76 -2.46 -20.50
CA GLY A 50 0.09 -2.84 -21.63
C GLY A 50 -0.20 -4.22 -22.22
N GLY A 51 -1.39 -4.80 -22.02
CA GLY A 51 -1.79 -5.97 -22.80
C GLY A 51 -1.79 -5.62 -24.29
N PRO A 52 -1.37 -6.52 -25.20
CA PRO A 52 -1.44 -6.23 -26.63
C PRO A 52 -2.88 -5.86 -26.95
N GLN A 53 -3.10 -4.61 -27.37
CA GLN A 53 -4.26 -4.26 -28.15
C GLN A 53 -4.19 -5.16 -29.37
N LEU A 54 -4.84 -6.32 -29.30
CA LEU A 54 -5.36 -6.98 -30.48
C LEU A 54 -6.37 -6.00 -31.04
N THR A 55 -5.82 -5.06 -31.79
CA THR A 55 -6.47 -4.21 -32.74
C THR A 55 -7.34 -5.15 -33.57
N ILE A 56 -8.60 -5.27 -33.17
CA ILE A 56 -9.70 -5.76 -33.99
C ILE A 56 -9.91 -4.72 -35.10
N VAL A 57 -8.88 -4.49 -35.91
CA VAL A 57 -9.01 -3.92 -37.23
C VAL A 57 -9.40 -5.09 -38.11
N LEU A 58 -10.68 -5.08 -38.48
CA LEU A 58 -11.23 -5.65 -39.71
C LEU A 58 -10.42 -6.79 -40.31
N GLY A 59 -10.81 -8.02 -40.02
CA GLY A 59 -10.27 -9.13 -40.76
C GLY A 59 -10.75 -10.42 -40.18
N ASN A 60 -11.92 -10.85 -40.61
CA ASN A 60 -12.29 -12.26 -40.59
C ASN A 60 -11.26 -13.04 -41.43
N PRO A 61 -10.37 -13.89 -40.89
CA PRO A 61 -9.60 -14.82 -41.69
C PRO A 61 -10.34 -16.16 -41.65
N ILE A 62 -11.44 -16.28 -42.41
CA ILE A 62 -11.92 -17.62 -42.78
C ILE A 62 -11.02 -18.10 -43.90
N TYR A 63 -10.09 -18.97 -43.53
CA TYR A 63 -9.59 -19.98 -44.44
C TYR A 63 -10.52 -21.19 -44.30
N LEU A 64 -11.43 -21.34 -45.28
CA LEU A 64 -12.26 -22.50 -45.70
C LEU A 64 -13.65 -22.05 -46.16
#